data_AF-A0A2V2UP59-F1
#
_entry.id   AF-A0A2V2UP59-F1
#
_cell.length_a   1.000
_cell.length_b   1.000
_cell.length_c   1.000
_cell.angle_alpha   90.00
_cell.angle_beta   90.00
_cell.angle_gamma   90.00
#
_symmetry.space_group_name_H-M   'P 1'
#
loop_
_entity.id
_entity.type
_entity.pdbx_description
1 polymer ?
#
loop_
_entity_poly.entity_id
_entity_poly.type
_entity_poly.pdbx_seq_one_letter_code
_entity_poly.pdbx_strand_id
1 'polypeptide(L)'
;MNGGPKKMYATAIVTNCPEENDVRAMCIWMKRNRPLQEQAEYWKEVRGRMNNVGPILRFIFGKQAYDDRIKACQQAVDGSTASELERNLGIGCCYSSNDNDLSRKLVRVVRVRRGNNIESPLNVLISPHLERETLSRLENEMKQSDFIFFRFEVLGLCPTIYY
;
A
#
# COMPACT_ATOMS: atom_id res chain seq x y z
N MET A 1 42.42 -13.33 12.28
CA MET A 1 41.29 -13.04 11.37
C MET A 1 40.01 -13.22 12.17
N ASN A 2 39.33 -12.12 12.54
CA ASN A 2 38.12 -12.16 13.37
C ASN A 2 36.88 -12.21 12.48
N GLY A 3 36.24 -13.38 12.38
CA GLY A 3 34.96 -13.55 11.68
C GLY A 3 33.81 -13.08 12.56
N GLY A 4 33.34 -11.85 12.34
CA GLY A 4 32.12 -11.35 12.97
C GLY A 4 30.87 -12.13 12.51
N PRO A 5 29.81 -12.18 13.33
CA PRO A 5 28.60 -12.95 13.01
C PRO A 5 27.94 -12.42 11.73
N LYS A 6 27.80 -13.30 10.73
CA LYS A 6 27.01 -13.03 9.53
C LYS A 6 25.55 -12.79 9.95
N LYS A 7 25.07 -11.55 9.89
CA LYS A 7 23.64 -11.26 9.94
C LYS A 7 23.00 -11.91 8.71
N MET A 8 22.27 -13.00 8.92
CA MET A 8 21.35 -13.52 7.90
C MET A 8 20.24 -12.49 7.77
N TYR A 9 20.25 -11.72 6.68
CA TYR A 9 19.08 -10.93 6.30
C TYR A 9 17.92 -11.92 6.12
N ALA A 10 16.86 -11.76 6.91
CA ALA A 10 15.64 -12.51 6.69
C ALA A 10 15.10 -12.12 5.31
N THR A 11 15.22 -13.03 4.34
CA THR A 11 14.62 -12.84 3.02
C THR A 11 13.12 -12.78 3.20
N ALA A 12 12.53 -11.58 3.08
CA ALA A 12 11.09 -11.40 3.18
C ALA A 12 10.39 -12.29 2.15
N ILE A 13 9.60 -13.26 2.62
CA ILE A 13 8.77 -14.09 1.75
C ILE A 13 7.63 -13.20 1.25
N VAL A 14 7.70 -12.80 -0.01
CA VAL A 14 6.62 -12.07 -0.69
C VAL A 14 5.50 -13.05 -0.97
N THR A 15 4.55 -13.19 -0.03
CA THR A 15 3.28 -13.89 -0.26
C THR A 15 2.35 -12.99 -1.06
N ASN A 16 1.62 -13.54 -2.04
CA ASN A 16 0.55 -12.79 -2.68
C ASN A 16 -0.45 -12.32 -1.62
N CYS A 17 -0.85 -11.06 -1.68
CA CYS A 17 -1.95 -10.59 -0.87
C CYS A 17 -3.25 -11.24 -1.37
N PRO A 18 -4.18 -11.63 -0.47
CA PRO A 18 -5.48 -12.16 -0.88
C PRO A 18 -6.28 -11.10 -1.65
N GLU A 19 -7.09 -11.54 -2.61
CA GLU A 19 -8.00 -10.67 -3.35
C GLU A 19 -9.24 -10.33 -2.50
N GLU A 20 -10.04 -9.35 -2.92
CA GLU A 20 -11.25 -8.95 -2.20
C GLU A 20 -12.20 -10.14 -1.98
N ASN A 21 -12.37 -10.99 -2.99
CA ASN A 21 -13.23 -12.16 -2.90
C ASN A 21 -12.69 -13.21 -1.90
N ASP A 22 -11.37 -13.39 -1.83
CA ASP A 22 -10.74 -14.27 -0.86
C ASP A 22 -10.99 -13.78 0.57
N VAL A 23 -10.77 -12.48 0.82
CA VAL A 23 -11.02 -11.88 2.14
C VAL A 23 -12.51 -11.95 2.48
N ARG A 24 -13.40 -11.73 1.51
CA ARG A 24 -14.85 -11.86 1.71
C ARG A 24 -15.23 -13.28 2.13
N ALA A 25 -14.69 -14.29 1.47
CA ALA A 25 -14.90 -15.69 1.84
C ALA A 25 -14.38 -15.99 3.26
N MET A 26 -13.21 -15.47 3.63
CA MET A 26 -12.69 -15.57 5.00
C MET A 26 -13.64 -14.92 6.02
N CYS A 27 -14.19 -13.74 5.73
CA CYS A 27 -15.13 -13.04 6.61
C CYS A 27 -16.40 -13.87 6.86
N ILE A 28 -16.98 -14.42 5.79
CA ILE A 28 -18.15 -15.30 5.87
C ILE A 28 -17.82 -16.53 6.72
N TRP A 29 -16.66 -17.16 6.50
CA TRP A 29 -16.22 -18.32 7.27
C TRP A 29 -16.00 -18.01 8.76
N MET A 30 -15.38 -16.87 9.09
CA MET A 30 -15.12 -16.43 10.47
C MET A 30 -16.41 -16.15 11.23
N LYS A 31 -17.44 -15.66 10.55
CA LYS A 31 -18.76 -15.34 11.12
C LYS A 31 -19.83 -16.36 10.75
N ARG A 32 -19.45 -17.58 10.33
CA ARG A 32 -20.35 -18.61 9.80
C ARG A 32 -21.52 -18.99 10.71
N ASN A 33 -21.34 -18.88 12.02
CA ASN A 33 -22.36 -19.20 13.02
C ASN A 33 -23.23 -17.99 13.42
N ARG A 34 -23.02 -16.82 12.79
CA ARG A 34 -23.73 -15.58 13.08
C ARG A 34 -24.82 -15.32 12.03
N PRO A 35 -25.87 -14.55 12.38
CA PRO A 35 -26.90 -14.12 11.43
C PRO A 35 -26.31 -13.42 10.20
N LEU A 36 -27.00 -13.49 9.06
CA LEU A 36 -26.55 -12.88 7.80
C LEU A 36 -26.32 -11.36 7.91
N GLN A 37 -27.10 -10.67 8.76
CA GLN A 37 -26.92 -9.25 9.01
C GLN A 37 -25.56 -8.95 9.66
N GLU A 38 -25.20 -9.68 10.72
CA GLU A 38 -23.89 -9.53 11.37
C GLU A 38 -22.73 -9.87 10.43
N GLN A 39 -22.91 -10.86 9.54
CA GLN A 39 -21.91 -11.20 8.52
C GLN A 39 -21.70 -10.04 7.53
N ALA A 40 -22.80 -9.40 7.11
CA ALA A 40 -22.76 -8.26 6.19
C ALA A 40 -22.11 -7.01 6.84
N GLU A 41 -22.45 -6.73 8.10
CA GLU A 41 -21.84 -5.65 8.87
C GLU A 41 -20.34 -5.87 9.08
N TYR A 42 -19.94 -7.09 9.46
CA TYR A 42 -18.53 -7.46 9.60
C TYR A 42 -17.76 -7.33 8.28
N TRP A 43 -18.35 -7.79 7.16
CA TRP A 43 -17.73 -7.61 5.85
C TRP A 43 -17.59 -6.12 5.48
N LYS A 44 -18.59 -5.29 5.76
CA LYS A 44 -18.54 -3.85 5.52
C LYS A 44 -17.37 -3.20 6.28
N GLU A 45 -17.17 -3.59 7.53
CA GLU A 45 -16.04 -3.13 8.36
C GLU A 45 -14.69 -3.57 7.79
N VAL A 46 -14.54 -4.86 7.46
CA VAL A 46 -13.29 -5.40 6.90
C VAL A 46 -12.97 -4.78 5.54
N ARG A 47 -13.97 -4.63 4.65
CA ARG A 47 -13.81 -3.95 3.35
C ARG A 47 -13.39 -2.49 3.54
N GLY A 48 -13.97 -1.79 4.51
CA GLY A 48 -13.56 -0.43 4.86
C GLY A 48 -12.09 -0.36 5.25
N ARG A 49 -11.62 -1.30 6.08
CA ARG A 49 -10.20 -1.40 6.44
C ARG A 49 -9.33 -1.75 5.23
N MET A 50 -9.76 -2.66 4.35
CA MET A 50 -9.02 -2.98 3.12
C MET A 50 -8.81 -1.74 2.23
N ASN A 51 -9.80 -0.87 2.13
CA ASN A 51 -9.67 0.39 1.38
C ASN A 51 -8.65 1.35 1.99
N ASN A 52 -8.33 1.19 3.28
CA ASN A 52 -7.45 2.09 4.02
C ASN A 52 -6.04 1.52 4.24
N VAL A 53 -5.88 0.20 4.42
CA VAL A 53 -4.59 -0.46 4.68
C VAL A 53 -4.31 -1.66 3.77
N GLY A 54 -5.07 -1.80 2.68
CA GLY A 54 -4.93 -2.91 1.74
C GLY A 54 -5.41 -4.25 2.32
N PRO A 55 -5.40 -5.33 1.52
CA PRO A 55 -5.73 -6.70 1.94
C PRO A 55 -4.68 -7.36 2.86
N ILE A 56 -4.06 -6.60 3.77
CA ILE A 56 -3.10 -7.13 4.73
C ILE A 56 -3.89 -7.69 5.92
N LEU A 57 -4.03 -9.02 5.95
CA LEU A 57 -4.87 -9.75 6.92
C LEU A 57 -4.65 -9.31 8.37
N ARG A 58 -3.39 -9.05 8.76
CA ARG A 58 -3.00 -8.58 10.10
C ARG A 58 -3.75 -7.31 10.52
N PHE A 59 -3.92 -6.37 9.60
CA PHE A 59 -4.51 -5.07 9.90
C PHE A 59 -6.01 -5.04 9.66
N ILE A 60 -6.53 -5.80 8.68
CA ILE A 60 -7.97 -5.71 8.36
C ILE A 60 -8.88 -6.45 9.35
N PHE A 61 -8.38 -7.50 10.03
CA PHE A 61 -9.18 -8.25 11.00
C PHE A 61 -9.11 -7.73 12.43
N GLY A 62 -8.00 -7.06 12.81
CA GLY A 62 -7.81 -6.55 14.17
C GLY A 62 -8.01 -5.03 14.23
N LYS A 63 -9.01 -4.56 15.00
CA LYS A 63 -9.28 -3.11 15.16
C LYS A 63 -8.06 -2.33 15.66
N GLN A 64 -7.40 -2.81 16.72
CA GLN A 64 -6.24 -2.11 17.27
C GLN A 64 -5.08 -2.09 16.27
N ALA A 65 -4.79 -3.22 15.63
CA ALA A 65 -3.74 -3.30 14.62
C ALA A 65 -4.02 -2.39 13.42
N TYR A 66 -5.29 -2.25 13.01
CA TYR A 66 -5.73 -1.29 12.02
C TYR A 66 -5.45 0.15 12.47
N ASP A 67 -5.94 0.53 13.66
CA ASP A 67 -5.80 1.88 14.21
C ASP A 67 -4.32 2.28 14.35
N ASP A 68 -3.48 1.36 14.84
CA ASP A 68 -2.02 1.56 14.96
C ASP A 68 -1.36 1.71 13.58
N ARG A 69 -1.80 0.93 12.59
CA ARG A 69 -1.26 1.04 11.23
C ARG A 69 -1.60 2.37 10.59
N ILE A 70 -2.85 2.84 10.72
CA ILE A 70 -3.27 4.15 10.20
C ILE A 70 -2.43 5.26 10.82
N LYS A 71 -2.28 5.26 12.15
CA LYS A 71 -1.42 6.24 12.85
C LYS A 71 0.02 6.20 12.34
N ALA A 72 0.59 5.00 12.18
CA ALA A 72 1.95 4.85 11.69
C ALA A 72 2.11 5.34 10.24
N CYS A 73 1.10 5.15 9.38
CA CYS A 73 1.11 5.67 8.02
C CYS A 73 1.01 7.19 8.00
N GLN A 74 0.08 7.78 8.76
CA GLN A 74 -0.08 9.23 8.86
C GLN A 74 1.21 9.91 9.34
N GLN A 75 1.81 9.38 10.41
CA GLN A 75 3.11 9.87 10.92
C GLN A 75 4.23 9.76 9.89
N ALA A 76 4.22 8.70 9.07
CA ALA A 76 5.18 8.54 7.99
C ALA A 76 4.96 9.59 6.89
N VAL A 77 3.73 9.80 6.44
CA VAL A 77 3.42 10.83 5.43
C VAL A 77 3.78 12.22 5.95
N ASP A 78 3.40 12.54 7.18
CA ASP A 78 3.62 13.87 7.77
C ASP A 78 5.09 14.18 8.06
N GLY A 79 5.87 13.16 8.39
CA GLY A 79 7.30 13.27 8.68
C GLY A 79 8.20 13.15 7.44
N SER A 80 7.64 12.92 6.26
CA SER A 80 8.40 12.80 5.00
C SER A 80 8.54 14.14 4.29
N THR A 81 9.62 14.28 3.54
CA THR A 81 9.77 15.34 2.54
C THR A 81 9.06 14.97 1.24
N ALA A 82 8.63 15.98 0.45
CA ALA A 82 8.11 15.75 -0.91
C ALA A 82 9.00 14.82 -1.76
N SER A 83 10.33 15.00 -1.74
CA SER A 83 11.25 14.13 -2.51
C SER A 83 11.24 12.68 -2.04
N GLU A 84 11.07 12.40 -0.74
CA GLU A 84 10.93 11.04 -0.23
C GLU A 84 9.60 10.41 -0.62
N LEU A 85 8.51 11.20 -0.64
CA LEU A 85 7.20 10.76 -1.08
C LEU A 85 7.18 10.47 -2.59
N GLU A 86 7.76 11.34 -3.40
CA GLU A 86 7.92 11.15 -4.85
C GLU A 86 8.66 9.84 -5.16
N ARG A 87 9.76 9.55 -4.46
CA ARG A 87 10.51 8.28 -4.64
C ARG A 87 9.70 7.04 -4.29
N ASN A 88 8.81 7.14 -3.28
CA ASN A 88 7.95 6.03 -2.88
C ASN A 88 6.70 5.87 -3.78
N LEU A 89 6.22 6.97 -4.35
CA LEU A 89 5.13 7.00 -5.32
C LEU A 89 5.56 6.64 -6.74
N GLY A 90 6.86 6.51 -7.02
CA GLY A 90 7.42 5.92 -8.23
C GLY A 90 7.02 4.44 -8.40
N ILE A 91 5.72 4.21 -8.62
CA ILE A 91 5.08 2.96 -8.95
C ILE A 91 5.65 2.52 -10.30
N GLY A 92 6.38 1.40 -10.31
CA GLY A 92 6.96 0.86 -11.54
C GLY A 92 8.45 0.55 -11.47
N CYS A 93 9.17 1.03 -10.44
CA CYS A 93 10.58 0.71 -10.30
C CYS A 93 10.79 -0.68 -9.68
N CYS A 94 11.43 -1.57 -10.47
CA CYS A 94 12.00 -2.81 -9.98
C CYS A 94 13.07 -2.46 -8.93
N TYR A 95 12.84 -2.85 -7.67
CA TYR A 95 13.79 -2.81 -6.55
C TYR A 95 14.91 -1.74 -6.61
N SER A 96 14.77 -0.68 -5.82
CA SER A 96 15.88 -0.29 -4.95
C SER A 96 15.41 -0.46 -3.51
N SER A 97 16.12 -1.31 -2.78
CA SER A 97 15.87 -1.66 -1.39
C SER A 97 16.22 -0.50 -0.46
N ASN A 98 15.55 0.63 -0.58
CA ASN A 98 15.55 1.56 0.53
C ASN A 98 14.59 0.96 1.56
N ASP A 99 15.18 0.11 2.39
CA ASP A 99 14.66 -0.48 3.63
C ASP A 99 14.45 0.63 4.69
N ASN A 100 13.96 1.78 4.23
CA ASN A 100 13.57 2.89 5.07
C ASN A 100 12.26 2.49 5.76
N ASP A 101 12.15 2.80 7.04
CA ASP A 101 10.94 2.61 7.85
C ASP A 101 9.68 3.14 7.13
N LEU A 102 9.85 4.18 6.30
CA LEU A 102 8.84 4.72 5.39
C LEU A 102 8.28 3.74 4.37
N SER A 103 9.11 3.02 3.63
CA SER A 103 8.64 2.09 2.59
C SER A 103 7.88 0.91 3.19
N ARG A 104 8.35 0.40 4.35
CA ARG A 104 7.65 -0.62 5.15
C ARG A 104 6.31 -0.13 5.70
N LYS A 105 6.13 1.19 5.84
CA LYS A 105 4.89 1.80 6.33
C LYS A 105 3.90 2.13 5.22
N LEU A 106 4.36 2.49 4.02
CA LEU A 106 3.51 3.05 2.95
C LEU A 106 3.30 2.12 1.75
N VAL A 107 4.19 1.15 1.52
CA VAL A 107 4.22 0.34 0.30
C VAL A 107 3.92 -1.13 0.60
N ARG A 108 3.22 -1.78 -0.33
CA ARG A 108 3.11 -3.24 -0.42
C ARG A 108 3.73 -3.72 -1.72
N VAL A 109 4.26 -4.93 -1.70
CA VAL A 109 4.74 -5.61 -2.90
C VAL A 109 3.59 -6.42 -3.48
N VAL A 110 3.22 -6.15 -4.73
CA VAL A 110 2.31 -6.98 -5.52
C VAL A 110 3.08 -7.64 -6.65
N ARG A 111 2.66 -8.83 -7.09
CA ARG A 111 3.23 -9.46 -8.27
C ARG A 111 2.38 -9.09 -9.48
N VAL A 112 3.01 -8.57 -10.53
CA VAL A 112 2.35 -8.25 -11.78
C VAL A 112 2.87 -9.18 -12.86
N ARG A 113 1.96 -9.84 -13.57
CA ARG A 113 2.30 -10.69 -14.72
C ARG A 113 2.22 -9.86 -15.99
N ARG A 114 3.36 -9.66 -16.66
CA ARG A 114 3.40 -9.03 -17.99
C ARG A 114 3.17 -10.07 -19.09
N GLY A 115 2.86 -9.63 -20.30
CA GLY A 115 2.44 -10.47 -21.45
C GLY A 115 3.34 -11.66 -21.81
N ASN A 116 4.58 -11.71 -21.32
CA ASN A 116 5.50 -12.82 -21.54
C ASN A 116 5.52 -13.85 -20.39
N ASN A 117 4.50 -13.87 -19.52
CA ASN A 117 4.47 -14.71 -18.30
C ASN A 117 5.60 -14.44 -17.30
N ILE A 118 6.28 -13.30 -17.45
CA ILE A 118 7.28 -12.84 -16.50
C ILE A 118 6.54 -12.17 -15.36
N GLU A 119 6.64 -12.75 -14.17
CA GLU A 119 6.19 -12.15 -12.93
C GLU A 119 7.26 -11.18 -12.43
N SER A 120 6.89 -9.91 -12.31
CA SER A 120 7.73 -8.89 -11.70
C SER A 120 7.07 -8.37 -10.43
N PRO A 121 7.82 -8.26 -9.32
CA PRO A 121 7.32 -7.57 -8.15
C PRO A 121 7.24 -6.07 -8.42
N LEU A 122 6.10 -5.50 -8.08
CA LEU A 122 5.79 -4.08 -8.17
C LEU A 122 5.52 -3.56 -6.77
N ASN A 123 6.20 -2.46 -6.43
CA ASN A 123 5.87 -1.67 -5.26
C ASN A 123 4.67 -0.79 -5.59
N VAL A 124 3.59 -0.98 -4.86
CA VAL A 124 2.40 -0.12 -4.92
C VAL A 124 2.12 0.40 -3.52
N LEU A 125 1.48 1.56 -3.43
CA LEU A 125 0.99 2.01 -2.14
C LEU A 125 0.04 0.96 -1.55
N ILE A 126 0.05 0.89 -0.23
CA ILE A 126 -0.71 -0.11 0.53
C ILE A 126 -2.20 -0.06 0.20
N SER A 127 -2.73 1.14 -0.06
CA SER A 127 -4.16 1.33 -0.28
C SER A 127 -4.45 2.59 -1.11
N PRO A 128 -5.64 2.66 -1.75
CA PRO A 128 -6.13 3.88 -2.39
C PRO A 128 -6.27 5.07 -1.44
N HIS A 129 -6.51 4.83 -0.14
CA HIS A 129 -6.55 5.91 0.86
C HIS A 129 -5.19 6.60 0.98
N LEU A 130 -4.12 5.82 1.16
CA LEU A 130 -2.77 6.35 1.32
C LEU A 130 -2.27 7.00 0.04
N GLU A 131 -2.70 6.51 -1.12
CA GLU A 131 -2.47 7.18 -2.39
C GLU A 131 -3.05 8.59 -2.40
N ARG A 132 -4.33 8.76 -2.04
CA ARG A 132 -4.96 10.09 -1.94
C ARG A 132 -4.27 10.99 -0.93
N GLU A 133 -3.94 10.46 0.25
CA GLU A 133 -3.28 11.21 1.32
C GLU A 133 -1.89 11.71 0.89
N THR A 134 -1.10 10.83 0.28
CA THR A 134 0.24 11.19 -0.22
C THR A 134 0.15 12.20 -1.37
N LEU A 135 -0.80 12.03 -2.30
CA LEU A 135 -1.03 12.99 -3.39
C LEU A 135 -1.45 14.36 -2.86
N SER A 136 -2.35 14.42 -1.88
CA SER A 136 -2.77 15.68 -1.26
C SER A 136 -1.60 16.38 -0.55
N ARG A 137 -0.72 15.62 0.09
CA ARG A 137 0.50 16.16 0.69
C ARG A 137 1.43 16.76 -0.37
N LEU A 138 1.70 16.02 -1.45
CA LEU A 138 2.53 16.49 -2.56
C LEU A 138 1.96 17.74 -3.23
N GLU A 139 0.64 17.79 -3.44
CA GLU A 139 -0.03 18.97 -4.01
C GLU A 139 0.20 20.24 -3.20
N ASN A 140 0.27 20.12 -1.88
CA ASN A 140 0.51 21.26 -0.97
C ASN A 140 1.99 21.67 -0.89
N GLU A 141 2.92 20.75 -1.11
CA GLU A 141 4.36 21.00 -0.95
C GLU A 141 5.05 21.37 -2.28
N MET A 142 4.59 20.81 -3.40
CA MET A 142 5.19 21.01 -4.70
C MET A 142 4.68 22.29 -5.37
N LYS A 143 5.48 22.85 -6.29
CA LYS A 143 4.95 23.85 -7.22
C LYS A 143 3.87 23.20 -8.08
N GLN A 144 2.84 23.97 -8.42
CA GLN A 144 1.71 23.48 -9.22
C GLN A 144 2.16 22.85 -10.56
N SER A 145 3.16 23.43 -11.23
CA SER A 145 3.75 22.87 -12.46
C SER A 145 4.38 21.49 -12.24
N ASP A 146 5.08 21.33 -11.13
CA ASP A 146 5.85 20.12 -10.81
C ASP A 146 4.89 19.01 -10.38
N PHE A 147 3.85 19.35 -9.61
CA PHE A 147 2.79 18.41 -9.24
C PHE A 147 1.99 17.93 -10.45
N ILE A 148 1.64 18.84 -11.38
CA ILE A 148 0.95 18.50 -12.62
C ILE A 148 1.81 17.54 -13.46
N PHE A 149 3.10 17.82 -13.61
CA PHE A 149 4.04 16.94 -14.32
C PHE A 149 4.16 15.56 -13.65
N PHE A 150 4.33 15.53 -12.33
CA PHE A 150 4.36 14.31 -11.54
C PHE A 150 3.11 13.45 -11.74
N ARG A 151 1.91 14.06 -11.77
CA ARG A 151 0.65 13.36 -12.02
C ARG A 151 0.61 12.72 -13.42
N PHE A 152 1.20 13.37 -14.43
CA PHE A 152 1.31 12.80 -15.77
C PHE A 152 2.27 11.62 -15.83
N GLU A 153 3.44 11.75 -15.21
CA GLU A 153 4.49 10.74 -15.24
C GLU A 153 4.11 9.48 -14.44
N VAL A 154 3.54 9.67 -13.24
CA VAL A 154 3.26 8.57 -12.31
C VAL A 154 1.89 7.92 -12.51
N LEU A 155 0.86 8.70 -12.85
CA LEU A 155 -0.53 8.20 -12.92
C LEU A 155 -1.07 8.04 -14.34
N GLY A 156 -0.32 8.44 -15.38
CA GLY A 156 -0.72 8.27 -16.78
C GLY A 156 -1.98 9.03 -17.19
N LEU A 157 -2.43 10.01 -16.39
CA LEU A 157 -3.64 10.79 -16.63
C LEU A 157 -3.32 12.02 -17.50
N CYS A 158 -3.27 11.90 -18.82
CA CYS A 158 -3.17 13.05 -19.75
C CYS A 158 -4.12 14.20 -19.35
N PRO A 159 -3.71 15.48 -19.45
CA PRO A 159 -4.66 16.57 -19.36
C PRO A 159 -5.37 16.62 -20.70
N THR A 160 -6.64 16.29 -20.74
CA THR A 160 -7.48 16.79 -21.83
C THR A 160 -7.50 18.31 -21.68
N ILE A 161 -6.63 18.99 -22.40
CA ILE A 161 -6.69 20.43 -22.61
C ILE A 161 -7.97 20.67 -23.39
N TYR A 162 -9.01 21.16 -22.72
CA TYR A 162 -10.14 21.78 -23.40
C TYR A 162 -9.65 23.14 -23.91
N TYR A 163 -9.57 23.28 -25.24
CA TYR A 163 -9.61 24.58 -25.91
C TYR A 163 -11.06 25.05 -26.02
#